data_AF-A0A8B8F713-F1
#
_entry.id   AF-A0A8B8F713-F1
#
_cell.length_a   1.000
_cell.length_b   1.000
_cell.length_c   1.000
_cell.angle_alpha   90.00
_cell.angle_beta   90.00
_cell.angle_gamma   90.00
#
_symmetry.space_group_name_H-M   'P 1'
#
loop_
_entity.id
_entity.type
_entity.pdbx_description
1 polymer ?
#
loop_
_entity_poly.entity_id
_entity_poly.type
_entity_poly.pdbx_seq_one_letter_code
_entity_poly.pdbx_strand_id
1 'polypeptide(L)'
;MELLKSNKGNDKIALDGYAYTIKETYQSIIRWKCSKKSSMKCPAILITNLKISKIIRFEEEHCHCANKGAIGAMKIKQIIKKCSLQTCNNPGQIFVQNVPKEILIELLFEISIKRSIRNQRSSLNPKKPNSLQELVIEVNLHYLLL
;
A
#
# COMPACT_ATOMS: atom_id res chain seq x y z
N MET A 1 6.24 1.69 -15.84
CA MET A 1 5.89 2.69 -14.81
C MET A 1 4.56 2.32 -14.20
N GLU A 2 4.45 2.26 -12.88
CA GLU A 2 3.20 1.91 -12.19
C GLU A 2 2.88 2.90 -11.08
N LEU A 3 1.61 3.26 -10.94
CA LEU A 3 1.12 4.10 -9.85
C LEU A 3 0.74 3.24 -8.65
N LEU A 4 1.43 3.44 -7.53
CA LEU A 4 1.20 2.76 -6.26
C LEU A 4 0.74 3.77 -5.20
N LYS A 5 0.17 3.27 -4.12
CA LYS A 5 -0.20 4.06 -2.93
C LYS A 5 0.77 3.75 -1.80
N SER A 6 1.22 4.81 -1.12
CA SER A 6 1.99 4.71 0.11
C SER A 6 1.12 4.15 1.25
N ASN A 7 1.76 3.82 2.38
CA ASN A 7 1.04 3.39 3.59
C ASN A 7 -0.01 4.41 4.06
N LYS A 8 0.23 5.71 3.80
CA LYS A 8 -0.64 6.83 4.16
C LYS A 8 -1.66 7.18 3.05
N GLY A 9 -1.72 6.41 1.97
CA GLY A 9 -2.64 6.67 0.85
C GLY A 9 -2.14 7.66 -0.21
N ASN A 10 -1.00 8.31 0.00
CA ASN A 10 -0.40 9.22 -0.99
C ASN A 10 0.13 8.45 -2.21
N ASP A 11 0.05 9.08 -3.38
CA ASP A 11 0.57 8.53 -4.63
C ASP A 11 2.09 8.37 -4.65
N LYS A 12 2.53 7.28 -5.29
CA LYS A 12 3.92 6.93 -5.56
C LYS A 12 4.04 6.34 -6.95
N ILE A 13 5.16 6.60 -7.61
CA ILE A 13 5.51 5.93 -8.86
C ILE A 13 6.54 4.85 -8.57
N ALA A 14 6.30 3.63 -9.06
CA ALA A 14 7.32 2.59 -9.17
C ALA A 14 7.82 2.52 -10.62
N LEU A 15 9.14 2.63 -10.80
CA LEU A 15 9.79 2.57 -12.10
C LEU A 15 11.20 2.00 -11.94
N ASP A 16 11.50 0.93 -12.68
CA ASP A 16 12.83 0.31 -12.78
C ASP A 16 13.49 -0.03 -11.44
N GLY A 17 12.70 -0.46 -10.46
CA GLY A 17 13.18 -0.80 -9.11
C GLY A 17 13.40 0.41 -8.19
N TYR A 18 13.00 1.61 -8.63
CA TYR A 18 12.97 2.82 -7.84
C TYR A 18 11.54 3.24 -7.51
N ALA A 19 11.35 3.86 -6.34
CA ALA A 19 10.09 4.43 -5.92
C ALA A 19 10.21 5.95 -5.82
N TYR A 20 9.28 6.69 -6.39
CA TYR A 20 9.23 8.14 -6.34
C TYR A 20 7.97 8.63 -5.60
N THR A 21 8.08 9.78 -4.95
CA THR A 21 6.99 10.48 -4.25
C THR A 21 6.85 11.87 -4.83
N ILE A 22 5.65 12.45 -4.77
CA ILE A 22 5.41 13.82 -5.23
C ILE A 22 6.35 14.77 -4.48
N LYS A 23 7.04 15.62 -5.25
CA LYS A 23 7.78 16.77 -4.74
C LYS A 23 6.91 18.01 -4.89
N GLU A 24 6.53 18.32 -6.12
CA GLU A 24 5.79 19.53 -6.52
C GLU A 24 4.91 19.21 -7.72
N THR A 25 3.74 19.85 -7.78
CA THR A 25 2.83 19.82 -8.93
C THR A 25 2.76 21.20 -9.54
N TYR A 26 2.91 21.29 -10.86
CA TYR A 26 2.84 22.52 -11.65
C TYR A 26 1.65 22.45 -12.61
N GLN A 27 1.41 23.53 -13.37
CA GLN A 27 0.27 23.63 -14.27
C GLN A 27 0.20 22.54 -15.36
N SER A 28 1.34 21.97 -15.78
CA SER A 28 1.40 20.96 -16.85
C SER A 28 2.16 19.69 -16.48
N ILE A 29 2.88 19.69 -15.37
CA ILE A 29 3.81 18.62 -14.99
C ILE A 29 3.75 18.31 -13.49
N ILE A 30 4.19 17.10 -13.13
CA ILE A 30 4.44 16.71 -11.74
C ILE A 30 5.91 16.35 -11.61
N ARG A 31 6.60 16.94 -10.63
CA ARG A 31 7.96 16.56 -10.23
C ARG A 31 7.87 15.55 -9.10
N TRP A 32 8.54 14.42 -9.29
CA TRP A 32 8.60 13.31 -8.34
C TRP A 32 10.04 13.14 -7.86
N LYS A 33 10.25 13.21 -6.55
CA LYS A 33 11.56 12.94 -5.95
C LYS A 33 11.69 11.46 -5.60
N CYS A 34 12.90 10.93 -5.67
CA CYS A 34 13.18 9.59 -5.15
C CYS A 34 12.73 9.46 -3.69
N SER A 35 12.11 8.33 -3.34
CA SER A 35 11.64 8.04 -1.98
C SER A 35 12.78 7.96 -0.97
N LYS A 36 14.02 7.73 -1.43
CA LYS A 36 15.24 7.73 -0.61
C LYS A 36 15.88 9.12 -0.47
N LYS A 37 15.25 10.20 -0.96
CA LYS A 37 15.73 11.58 -0.80
C LYS A 37 16.03 11.92 0.67
N SER A 38 15.17 11.53 1.60
CA SER A 38 15.38 11.84 3.03
C SER A 38 16.45 10.96 3.67
N SER A 39 16.49 9.67 3.35
CA SER A 39 17.38 8.70 4.01
C SER A 39 18.79 8.64 3.41
N MET A 40 18.94 8.89 2.10
CA MET A 40 20.20 8.75 1.35
C MET A 40 20.58 10.02 0.59
N LYS A 41 19.84 11.12 0.80
CA LYS A 41 20.03 12.40 0.06
C LYS A 41 19.94 12.28 -1.47
N CYS A 42 19.40 11.18 -1.98
CA CYS A 42 19.34 10.85 -3.40
C CYS A 42 18.80 12.00 -4.26
N PRO A 43 19.54 12.50 -5.26
CA PRO A 43 19.16 13.69 -6.00
C PRO A 43 18.08 13.43 -7.06
N ALA A 44 17.91 12.18 -7.50
CA ALA A 44 17.02 11.78 -8.59
C ALA A 44 15.61 12.40 -8.56
N ILE A 45 15.26 13.05 -9.67
CA ILE A 45 13.94 13.61 -9.98
C ILE A 45 13.40 13.00 -11.28
N LEU A 46 12.16 12.51 -11.21
CA LEU A 46 11.35 12.06 -12.34
C LEU A 46 10.27 13.09 -12.62
N ILE A 47 10.04 13.43 -13.89
CA ILE A 47 9.00 14.37 -14.30
C ILE A 47 7.99 13.68 -15.20
N THR A 48 6.71 13.78 -14.85
CA THR A 48 5.60 13.25 -15.63
C THR A 48 4.66 14.36 -16.06
N ASN A 49 3.80 14.06 -17.05
CA ASN A 49 2.61 14.87 -17.27
C ASN A 49 1.62 14.76 -16.10
N LEU A 50 0.63 15.66 -16.03
CA LEU A 50 -0.39 15.66 -14.98
C LEU A 50 -1.19 14.35 -14.88
N LYS A 51 -1.45 13.70 -16.01
CA LYS A 51 -2.19 12.43 -16.06
C LYS A 51 -1.35 11.22 -15.65
N ILE A 52 -0.05 11.41 -15.38
CA ILE A 52 0.90 10.33 -15.03
C ILE A 52 0.89 9.22 -16.11
N SER A 53 0.61 9.58 -17.35
CA SER A 53 0.55 8.64 -18.48
C SER A 53 1.85 8.61 -19.28
N LYS A 54 2.65 9.68 -19.17
CA LYS A 54 3.91 9.83 -19.91
C LYS A 54 4.99 10.41 -19.01
N ILE A 55 6.18 9.79 -19.10
CA ILE A 55 7.41 10.35 -18.57
C ILE A 55 7.87 11.45 -19.53
N ILE A 56 8.08 12.64 -18.99
CA ILE A 56 8.58 13.78 -19.76
C ILE A 56 10.10 13.76 -19.78
N ARG A 57 10.75 13.63 -18.61
CA ARG A 57 12.20 13.53 -18.48
C ARG A 57 12.65 13.07 -17.09
N PHE A 58 13.93 12.77 -16.97
CA PHE A 58 14.69 12.62 -15.73
C PHE A 58 15.67 13.79 -15.63
N GLU A 59 15.93 14.29 -14.42
CA GLU A 59 16.87 15.41 -14.24
C GLU A 59 18.18 15.01 -13.58
N GLU A 60 18.16 14.04 -12.66
CA GLU A 60 19.30 13.66 -11.84
C GLU A 60 19.38 12.14 -11.71
N GLU A 61 20.59 11.60 -11.59
CA GLU A 61 20.81 10.17 -11.39
C GLU A 61 20.62 9.72 -9.94
N HIS A 62 20.44 8.42 -9.74
CA HIS A 62 20.37 7.86 -8.38
C HIS A 62 21.77 7.64 -7.82
N CYS A 63 21.96 7.98 -6.55
CA CYS A 63 23.17 7.64 -5.80
C CYS A 63 23.11 6.27 -5.12
N HIS A 64 22.13 5.43 -5.49
CA HIS A 64 21.93 4.12 -4.90
C HIS A 64 21.38 3.12 -5.91
N CYS A 65 21.60 1.85 -5.63
CA CYS A 65 21.09 0.75 -6.46
C CYS A 65 19.56 0.69 -6.42
N ALA A 66 18.98 0.19 -7.51
CA ALA A 66 17.57 -0.17 -7.57
C ALA A 66 17.28 -1.32 -6.60
N ASN A 67 16.10 -1.32 -5.99
CA ASN A 67 15.64 -2.44 -5.16
C ASN A 67 14.25 -2.90 -5.63
N LYS A 68 14.25 -3.89 -6.53
CA LYS A 68 13.03 -4.51 -7.06
C LYS A 68 12.24 -5.27 -5.98
N GLY A 69 12.92 -5.86 -5.00
CA GLY A 69 12.29 -6.57 -3.88
C GLY A 69 11.44 -5.64 -3.01
N ALA A 70 11.96 -4.46 -2.68
CA ALA A 70 11.22 -3.43 -1.96
C ALA A 70 9.99 -2.93 -2.73
N ILE A 71 10.08 -2.79 -4.06
CA ILE A 71 8.92 -2.48 -4.90
C ILE A 71 7.89 -3.62 -4.86
N GLY A 72 8.34 -4.88 -4.96
CA GLY A 72 7.49 -6.06 -4.80
C GLY A 72 6.75 -6.06 -3.46
N ALA A 73 7.47 -5.84 -2.35
CA ALA A 73 6.88 -5.76 -1.02
C ALA A 73 5.81 -4.65 -0.91
N MET A 74 6.04 -3.49 -1.54
CA MET A 74 5.04 -2.42 -1.61
C MET A 74 3.76 -2.87 -2.33
N LYS A 75 3.89 -3.55 -3.48
CA LYS A 75 2.74 -4.07 -4.25
C LYS A 75 1.96 -5.11 -3.46
N ILE A 76 2.65 -6.10 -2.88
CA ILE A 76 2.04 -7.15 -2.05
C ILE A 76 1.27 -6.52 -0.88
N LYS A 77 1.83 -5.49 -0.24
CA LYS A 77 1.14 -4.79 0.84
C LYS A 77 -0.17 -4.13 0.39
N GLN A 78 -0.23 -3.57 -0.82
CA GLN A 78 -1.48 -3.02 -1.35
C GLN A 78 -2.52 -4.11 -1.63
N ILE A 79 -2.08 -5.25 -2.17
CA ILE A 79 -2.94 -6.42 -2.39
C ILE A 79 -3.54 -6.88 -1.06
N ILE A 80 -2.71 -7.09 -0.04
CA ILE A 80 -3.15 -7.50 1.30
C ILE A 80 -4.14 -6.50 1.89
N LYS A 81 -3.90 -5.19 1.75
CA LYS A 81 -4.86 -4.17 2.21
C LYS A 81 -6.20 -4.30 1.50
N LYS A 82 -6.20 -4.46 0.17
CA LYS A 82 -7.42 -4.64 -0.62
C LYS A 82 -8.16 -5.91 -0.19
N CYS A 83 -7.47 -7.05 -0.11
CA CYS A 83 -8.05 -8.32 0.32
C CYS A 83 -8.58 -8.26 1.76
N SER A 84 -7.91 -7.52 2.66
CA SER A 84 -8.33 -7.39 4.06
C SER A 84 -9.68 -6.69 4.23
N LEU A 85 -10.03 -5.80 3.30
CA LEU A 85 -11.30 -5.09 3.26
C LEU A 85 -12.42 -5.92 2.60
N GLN A 86 -12.07 -6.91 1.78
CA GLN A 86 -13.01 -7.67 0.95
C GLN A 86 -13.30 -9.07 1.51
N THR A 87 -12.54 -9.54 2.50
CA THR A 87 -12.62 -10.93 2.98
C THR A 87 -12.70 -10.98 4.50
N CYS A 88 -13.43 -11.98 5.01
CA CYS A 88 -13.47 -12.33 6.43
C CYS A 88 -12.35 -13.29 6.86
N ASN A 89 -11.49 -13.72 5.94
CA ASN A 89 -10.37 -14.64 6.20
C ASN A 89 -9.52 -14.15 7.38
N ASN A 90 -8.95 -15.07 8.16
CA ASN A 90 -8.07 -14.66 9.24
C ASN A 90 -6.77 -14.05 8.68
N PRO A 91 -6.08 -13.17 9.43
CA PRO A 91 -4.89 -12.48 8.93
C PRO A 91 -3.76 -13.39 8.43
N GLY A 92 -3.62 -14.61 8.98
CA GLY A 92 -2.62 -15.59 8.56
C GLY A 92 -2.95 -16.19 7.19
N GLN A 93 -4.21 -16.52 6.93
CA GLN A 93 -4.66 -17.01 5.62
C GLN A 93 -4.45 -15.97 4.53
N ILE A 94 -4.79 -14.69 4.80
CA ILE A 94 -4.56 -13.59 3.84
C ILE A 94 -3.07 -13.45 3.54
N PHE A 95 -2.21 -13.59 4.56
CA PHE A 95 -0.76 -13.52 4.39
C PHE A 95 -0.25 -14.65 3.48
N VAL A 96 -0.54 -15.92 3.80
CA VAL A 96 -0.07 -17.08 3.03
C VAL A 96 -0.55 -17.03 1.58
N GLN A 97 -1.80 -16.62 1.35
CA GLN A 97 -2.38 -16.59 0.01
C GLN A 97 -1.76 -15.51 -0.90
N ASN A 98 -1.32 -14.38 -0.34
CA ASN A 98 -0.94 -13.20 -1.11
C ASN A 98 0.56 -12.89 -1.09
N VAL A 99 1.35 -13.58 -0.25
CA VAL A 99 2.79 -13.30 -0.09
C VAL A 99 3.61 -14.42 -0.73
N PRO A 100 4.24 -14.19 -1.90
CA PRO A 100 5.20 -15.13 -2.48
C PRO A 100 6.43 -15.27 -1.58
N LYS A 101 7.04 -16.47 -1.56
CA LYS A 101 8.18 -16.76 -0.68
C LYS A 101 9.39 -15.88 -0.97
N GLU A 102 9.57 -15.50 -2.24
CA GLU A 102 10.71 -14.72 -2.73
C GLU A 102 10.71 -13.28 -2.19
N ILE A 103 9.53 -12.76 -1.83
CA ILE A 103 9.35 -11.38 -1.34
C ILE A 103 9.41 -11.33 0.20
N LEU A 104 9.44 -12.48 0.89
CA LEU A 104 9.44 -12.54 2.36
C LEU A 104 10.62 -11.82 3.00
N ILE A 105 11.79 -11.84 2.36
CA ILE A 105 13.03 -11.22 2.88
C ILE A 105 12.89 -9.68 2.95
N GLU A 106 12.14 -9.09 2.03
CA GLU A 106 11.97 -7.64 1.89
C GLU A 106 10.68 -7.12 2.55
N LEU A 107 9.79 -8.02 2.96
CA LEU A 107 8.60 -7.68 3.72
C LEU A 107 8.94 -7.48 5.20
N LEU A 108 8.49 -6.37 5.79
CA LEU A 108 8.50 -6.18 7.25
C LEU A 108 7.88 -7.41 7.94
N PHE A 109 8.47 -7.84 9.06
CA PHE A 109 8.08 -9.02 9.86
C PHE A 109 6.57 -9.32 9.83
N GLU A 110 6.21 -10.60 9.72
CA GLU A 110 4.82 -11.10 9.66
C GLU A 110 3.87 -10.42 10.67
N ILE A 111 4.36 -10.18 11.90
CA ILE A 111 3.63 -9.48 12.97
C ILE A 111 3.15 -8.09 12.52
N SER A 112 3.98 -7.35 11.78
CA SER A 112 3.68 -6.02 11.26
C SER A 112 2.61 -6.06 10.16
N ILE A 113 2.62 -7.09 9.33
CA ILE A 113 1.59 -7.30 8.30
C ILE A 113 0.25 -7.70 8.94
N LYS A 114 0.26 -8.65 9.88
CA LYS A 114 -0.92 -9.03 10.68
C LYS A 114 -1.49 -7.83 11.44
N ARG A 115 -0.64 -6.97 12.02
CA ARG A 115 -1.07 -5.71 12.65
C ARG A 115 -1.71 -4.75 11.65
N SER A 116 -1.12 -4.60 10.46
CA SER A 116 -1.69 -3.76 9.40
C SER A 116 -3.08 -4.23 8.96
N ILE A 117 -3.32 -5.54 8.86
CA ILE A 117 -4.64 -6.11 8.54
C ILE A 117 -5.65 -5.75 9.64
N ARG A 118 -5.30 -5.94 10.91
CA ARG A 118 -6.17 -5.58 12.04
C ARG A 118 -6.53 -4.11 12.06
N ASN A 119 -5.56 -3.22 11.86
CA ASN A 119 -5.79 -1.77 11.80
C ASN A 119 -6.69 -1.36 10.62
N GLN A 120 -6.56 -2.04 9.48
CA GLN A 120 -7.41 -1.77 8.32
C GLN A 120 -8.85 -2.21 8.56
N ARG A 121 -9.06 -3.28 9.32
CA ARG A 121 -10.41 -3.73 9.71
C ARG A 121 -11.02 -2.88 10.80
N SER A 122 -10.22 -2.35 11.73
CA SER A 122 -10.75 -1.53 12.82
C SER A 122 -11.47 -0.26 12.34
N SER A 123 -11.14 0.25 11.14
CA SER A 123 -11.91 1.37 10.55
C SER A 123 -13.32 0.97 10.10
N LEU A 124 -13.58 -0.32 9.91
CA LEU A 124 -14.89 -0.88 9.58
C LEU A 124 -15.66 -1.34 10.82
N ASN A 125 -15.07 -1.26 12.02
CA ASN A 125 -15.76 -1.67 13.24
C ASN A 125 -17.04 -0.83 13.40
N PRO A 126 -18.19 -1.47 13.73
CA PRO A 126 -19.40 -0.73 14.03
C PRO A 126 -19.15 0.22 15.20
N LYS A 127 -19.86 1.36 15.19
CA LYS A 127 -19.82 2.28 16.34
C LYS A 127 -20.26 1.51 17.58
N LYS A 128 -19.54 1.72 18.69
CA LYS A 128 -19.94 1.14 19.97
C LYS A 128 -21.35 1.66 20.29
N PRO A 129 -22.34 0.76 20.46
CA PRO A 129 -23.69 1.18 20.78
C PRO A 129 -23.71 1.80 22.18
N ASN A 130 -24.51 2.86 22.34
CA ASN A 130 -24.68 3.55 23.62
C ASN A 130 -25.88 3.02 24.42
N SER A 131 -26.70 2.16 23.81
CA SER A 131 -27.91 1.58 24.40
C SER A 131 -28.16 0.16 23.89
N LEU A 132 -29.03 -0.59 24.57
CA LEU A 132 -29.38 -1.96 24.16
C LEU A 132 -30.13 -1.98 22.82
N GLN A 133 -30.91 -0.93 22.53
CA GLN A 133 -31.71 -0.78 21.31
C GLN A 133 -30.84 -0.61 20.06
N GLU A 134 -29.60 -0.15 20.21
CA GLU A 134 -28.63 0.04 19.13
C GLU A 134 -27.87 -1.25 18.77
N LEU A 135 -28.07 -2.35 19.51
CA LEU A 135 -27.42 -3.62 19.22
C LEU A 135 -28.06 -4.29 18.00
N VAL A 136 -27.29 -4.38 16.91
CA VAL A 136 -27.65 -5.20 15.74
C VAL A 136 -27.09 -6.60 15.96
N ILE A 137 -27.97 -7.57 16.23
CA ILE A 137 -27.62 -8.98 16.29
C ILE A 137 -27.91 -9.57 14.90
N GLU A 138 -26.85 -9.85 14.13
CA GLU A 138 -27.00 -10.59 12.87
C GLU A 138 -27.39 -12.05 13.21
N VAL A 139 -28.67 -12.37 13.01
CA VAL A 139 -29.16 -13.74 13.15
C VAL A 139 -28.62 -14.55 11.98
N ASN A 140 -27.66 -15.42 12.26
CA ASN A 140 -27.09 -16.30 11.25
C ASN A 140 -28.13 -17.40 10.93
N LEU A 141 -28.90 -17.20 9.86
CA LEU A 141 -30.02 -18.04 9.41
C LEU A 141 -29.67 -19.53 9.18
N HIS A 142 -28.39 -19.89 9.22
CA HIS A 142 -27.95 -21.28 9.12
C HIS A 142 -28.41 -22.17 10.30
N TYR A 143 -28.76 -21.57 11.45
CA TYR A 143 -29.22 -22.31 12.64
C TYR A 143 -30.75 -22.38 12.82
N LEU A 144 -31.54 -21.81 11.89
CA LEU A 144 -33.01 -21.78 11.95
C LEU A 144 -33.68 -22.84 11.05
N LEU A 145 -32.90 -23.75 10.46
CA LEU A 145 -33.37 -24.85 9.60
C LEU A 145 -33.13 -26.25 10.22
N LEU A 146 -33.04 -26.34 11.55
CA LEU A 146 -33.12 -27.59 12.32
C LEU A 146 -34.39 -27.57 13.17
#